data_AF-A0A954N5E1-F1
#
_entry.id   AF-A0A954N5E1-F1
#
_cell.length_a   1.000
_cell.length_b   1.000
_cell.length_c   1.000
_cell.angle_alpha   90.00
_cell.angle_beta   90.00
_cell.angle_gamma   90.00
#
_symmetry.space_group_name_H-M   'P 1'
#
loop_
_entity.id
_entity.type
_entity.pdbx_description
1 polymer ?
#
loop_
_entity_poly.entity_id
_entity_poly.type
_entity_poly.pdbx_seq_one_letter_code
_entity_poly.pdbx_strand_id
1 'polypeptide(L)'
;MTTAAGSGHPSSSLSAVEVVNALFFGGFMKYDPKNPQMKERDRFILSKGHACPILYAAMAEAGYFSTELLLTLRKLGSVLEGHPNLVR
;
A
#
# COMPACT_ATOMS: atom_id res chain seq x y z
N MET A 1 1.27 7.27 -9.41
CA MET A 1 1.29 5.87 -9.89
C MET A 1 0.20 5.53 -10.91
N THR A 2 -1.09 5.73 -10.61
CA THR A 2 -2.20 5.32 -11.51
C THR A 2 -2.14 6.01 -12.88
N THR A 3 -1.83 7.31 -12.93
CA THR A 3 -1.61 8.04 -14.20
C THR A 3 -0.46 7.47 -15.01
N ALA A 4 0.69 7.19 -14.37
CA ALA A 4 1.86 6.60 -15.03
C ALA A 4 1.58 5.17 -15.54
N ALA A 5 0.73 4.42 -14.84
CA ALA A 5 0.29 3.10 -15.26
C ALA A 5 -0.78 3.14 -16.38
N GLY A 6 -1.45 4.29 -16.59
CA GLY A 6 -2.64 4.38 -17.43
C GLY A 6 -3.81 3.52 -16.93
N SER A 7 -3.80 3.15 -15.64
CA SER A 7 -4.69 2.12 -15.08
C SER A 7 -4.76 2.19 -13.55
N GLY A 8 -5.91 1.84 -12.96
CA GLY A 8 -6.12 1.77 -11.50
C GLY A 8 -7.38 2.51 -11.04
N HIS A 9 -7.59 2.57 -9.71
CA HIS A 9 -8.80 3.13 -9.10
C HIS A 9 -8.50 4.34 -8.18
N PRO A 10 -8.11 5.51 -8.74
CA PRO A 10 -7.66 6.64 -7.95
C PRO A 10 -8.72 7.20 -7.00
N SER A 11 -9.98 7.35 -7.44
CA SER A 11 -11.06 7.85 -6.58
C SER A 11 -11.32 6.93 -5.39
N SER A 12 -11.30 5.61 -5.64
CA SER A 12 -11.47 4.59 -4.62
C SER A 12 -10.36 4.62 -3.57
N SER A 13 -9.11 4.87 -3.99
CA SER A 13 -7.97 5.08 -3.09
C SER A 13 -8.08 6.39 -2.30
N LEU A 14 -8.44 7.49 -2.97
CA LEU A 14 -8.58 8.80 -2.32
C LEU A 14 -9.68 8.82 -1.26
N SER A 15 -10.78 8.09 -1.46
CA SER A 15 -11.86 7.97 -0.47
C SER A 15 -11.47 7.31 0.86
N ALA A 16 -10.28 6.72 0.95
CA ALA A 16 -9.79 6.02 2.14
C ALA A 16 -8.57 6.70 2.79
N VAL A 17 -8.16 7.87 2.31
CA VAL A 17 -6.92 8.54 2.72
C VAL A 17 -6.90 8.81 4.22
N GLU A 18 -7.95 9.40 4.77
CA GLU A 18 -8.00 9.80 6.18
C GLU A 18 -7.88 8.59 7.11
N VAL A 19 -8.59 7.50 6.78
CA VAL A 19 -8.57 6.26 7.58
C VAL A 19 -7.21 5.57 7.50
N VAL A 20 -6.65 5.42 6.30
CA VAL A 20 -5.34 4.77 6.13
C VAL A 20 -4.23 5.61 6.78
N ASN A 21 -4.27 6.93 6.62
CA ASN A 21 -3.32 7.84 7.25
C ASN A 21 -3.40 7.78 8.78
N ALA A 22 -4.60 7.79 9.35
CA ALA A 22 -4.77 7.64 10.80
C ALA A 22 -4.19 6.30 11.28
N LEU A 23 -4.49 5.19 10.61
CA LEU A 23 -4.00 3.88 11.01
C LEU A 23 -2.47 3.76 10.94
N PHE A 24 -1.85 4.17 9.83
CA PHE A 24 -0.39 4.06 9.63
C PHE A 24 0.39 5.11 10.42
N PHE A 25 -0.09 6.35 10.49
CA PHE A 25 0.72 7.47 11.00
C PHE A 25 0.15 8.16 12.24
N GLY A 26 -1.03 7.77 12.70
CA GLY A 26 -1.69 8.31 13.90
C GLY A 26 -1.36 7.56 15.20
N GLY A 27 -0.50 6.54 15.16
CA GLY A 27 -0.12 5.75 16.33
C GLY A 27 -1.11 4.65 16.74
N PHE A 28 -2.08 4.32 15.88
CA PHE A 28 -3.08 3.28 16.15
C PHE A 28 -2.61 1.86 15.80
N MET A 29 -1.69 1.72 14.84
CA MET A 29 -1.15 0.42 14.46
C MET A 29 0.31 0.26 14.91
N LYS A 30 0.60 -0.88 15.51
CA LYS A 30 1.96 -1.36 15.76
C LYS A 30 2.49 -2.08 14.53
N TYR A 31 3.47 -1.50 13.84
CA TYR A 31 4.18 -2.15 12.73
C TYR A 31 5.65 -1.73 12.70
N ASP A 32 6.48 -2.53 12.03
CA ASP A 32 7.87 -2.21 11.73
C ASP A 32 8.13 -2.46 10.23
N PRO A 33 8.40 -1.43 9.42
CA PRO A 33 8.68 -1.57 8.00
C PRO A 33 9.99 -2.33 7.73
N LYS A 34 10.96 -2.30 8.67
CA LYS A 34 12.23 -3.03 8.57
C LYS A 34 12.11 -4.47 9.06
N ASN A 35 11.07 -4.77 9.83
CA ASN A 35 10.71 -6.13 10.24
C ASN A 35 9.21 -6.45 9.96
N PRO A 36 8.81 -6.61 8.68
CA PRO A 36 7.42 -6.87 8.30
C PRO A 36 6.83 -8.17 8.87
N GLN A 37 7.67 -9.06 9.39
CA GLN A 37 7.27 -10.35 9.98
C GLN A 37 7.29 -10.33 11.51
N MET A 38 7.43 -9.15 12.13
CA MET A 38 7.31 -8.98 13.59
C MET A 38 6.03 -9.66 14.10
N LYS A 39 6.20 -10.60 15.04
CA LYS A 39 5.15 -11.55 15.47
C LYS A 39 3.92 -10.83 16.01
N GLU A 40 4.14 -9.74 16.73
CA GLU A 40 3.14 -8.97 17.45
C GLU A 40 2.70 -7.69 16.73
N ARG A 41 3.03 -7.55 15.44
CA ARG A 41 2.51 -6.44 14.63
C ARG A 41 1.00 -6.57 14.43
N ASP A 42 0.33 -5.43 14.34
CA ASP A 42 -1.03 -5.36 13.87
C ASP A 42 -1.12 -5.73 12.38
N ARG A 43 -2.26 -6.27 11.97
CA ARG A 43 -2.51 -6.75 10.61
C ARG A 43 -3.51 -5.84 9.93
N PHE A 44 -3.04 -5.07 8.95
CA PHE A 44 -3.90 -4.32 8.06
C PHE A 44 -4.32 -5.18 6.87
N ILE A 45 -5.63 -5.31 6.63
CA ILE A 45 -6.19 -6.04 5.48
C ILE A 45 -7.07 -5.08 4.67
N LEU A 46 -6.61 -4.70 3.48
CA LEU A 46 -7.41 -3.89 2.57
C LEU A 46 -8.41 -4.76 1.80
N SER A 47 -9.57 -5.02 2.40
CA SER A 47 -10.65 -5.79 1.74
C SER A 47 -11.12 -5.13 0.43
N LYS A 48 -11.06 -3.79 0.36
CA LYS A 48 -11.26 -3.00 -0.87
C LYS A 48 -10.04 -3.11 -1.81
N GLY A 49 -9.67 -4.33 -2.22
CA GLY A 49 -8.39 -4.61 -2.88
C GLY A 49 -8.16 -3.79 -4.16
N HIS A 50 -9.21 -3.43 -4.89
CA HIS A 50 -9.07 -2.60 -6.09
C HIS A 50 -8.52 -1.18 -5.79
N ALA A 51 -8.64 -0.71 -4.55
CA ALA A 51 -8.06 0.53 -4.05
C ALA A 51 -6.58 0.41 -3.66
N CYS A 52 -5.87 -0.65 -4.07
CA CYS A 52 -4.48 -0.92 -3.68
C CYS A 52 -3.48 0.25 -3.77
N PRO A 53 -3.61 1.27 -4.66
CA PRO A 53 -2.71 2.42 -4.63
C PRO A 53 -2.62 3.11 -3.27
N ILE A 54 -3.69 3.17 -2.46
CA ILE A 54 -3.62 3.81 -1.13
C ILE A 54 -2.74 3.01 -0.17
N LEU A 55 -2.84 1.68 -0.21
CA LEU A 55 -2.01 0.80 0.61
C LEU A 55 -0.54 0.90 0.20
N TYR A 56 -0.26 0.85 -1.11
CA TYR A 56 1.12 0.95 -1.60
C TYR A 56 1.75 2.30 -1.29
N ALA A 57 1.00 3.40 -1.43
CA ALA A 57 1.47 4.72 -1.02
C ALA A 57 1.81 4.76 0.47
N ALA A 58 0.90 4.31 1.34
CA ALA A 58 1.14 4.28 2.78
C ALA A 58 2.33 3.39 3.16
N MET A 59 2.50 2.22 2.53
CA MET A 59 3.64 1.34 2.76
C MET A 59 4.96 1.95 2.30
N ALA A 60 4.99 2.64 1.15
CA ALA A 60 6.19 3.32 0.67
C ALA A 60 6.60 4.45 1.61
N GLU A 61 5.66 5.31 1.99
CA GLU A 61 5.87 6.40 2.95
C GLU A 61 6.27 5.90 4.33
N ALA A 62 5.71 4.77 4.77
CA ALA A 62 6.10 4.09 6.00
C ALA A 62 7.50 3.45 5.92
N GLY A 63 8.12 3.37 4.75
CA GLY A 63 9.50 2.88 4.57
C GLY A 63 9.63 1.39 4.26
N TYR A 64 8.57 0.70 3.84
CA TYR A 64 8.65 -0.70 3.41
C TYR A 64 9.45 -0.88 2.11
N PHE A 65 9.42 0.12 1.23
CA PHE A 65 10.16 0.16 -0.03
C PHE A 65 10.25 1.61 -0.55
N SER A 66 11.14 1.87 -1.51
CA SER A 66 11.30 3.19 -2.13
C SER A 66 10.02 3.65 -2.85
N THR A 67 9.69 4.93 -2.73
CA THR A 67 8.55 5.55 -3.43
C THR A 67 8.69 5.48 -4.96
N GLU A 68 9.91 5.34 -5.49
CA GLU A 68 10.16 5.12 -6.93
C GLU A 68 9.45 3.87 -7.45
N LEU A 69 9.34 2.82 -6.62
CA LEU A 69 8.68 1.57 -6.99
C LEU A 69 7.20 1.78 -7.33
N LEU A 70 6.56 2.81 -6.76
CA LEU A 70 5.16 3.15 -7.04
C LEU A 70 4.92 3.43 -8.54
N LEU A 71 5.92 3.91 -9.28
CA LEU A 71 5.79 4.15 -10.72
C LEU A 71 5.75 2.86 -11.55
N THR A 72 6.04 1.71 -10.94
CA THR A 72 5.99 0.40 -11.59
C THR A 72 4.62 -0.30 -11.44
N LEU A 73 3.63 0.34 -10.81
CA LEU A 73 2.28 -0.22 -10.62
C LEU A 73 1.75 -0.86 -11.91
N ARG A 74 1.29 -2.12 -11.81
CA ARG A 74 0.70 -2.93 -12.90
C ARG A 74 1.63 -3.17 -14.11
N LYS A 75 2.92 -2.90 -13.99
CA LYS A 75 3.90 -3.31 -15.00
C LYS A 75 4.24 -4.79 -14.82
N LEU A 76 4.48 -5.49 -15.92
CA LEU A 76 4.90 -6.89 -15.87
C LEU A 76 6.20 -7.01 -15.06
N GLY A 77 6.24 -7.95 -14.11
CA GLY A 77 7.38 -8.13 -13.20
C GLY A 77 7.45 -7.15 -12.02
N SER A 78 6.53 -6.18 -11.92
CA SER A 78 6.40 -5.38 -10.71
C SER A 78 5.78 -6.20 -9.58
N VAL A 79 6.26 -5.98 -8.35
CA VAL A 79 5.63 -6.49 -7.13
C VAL A 79 4.35 -5.72 -6.76
N LEU A 80 4.09 -4.57 -7.41
CA LEU A 80 2.92 -3.73 -7.18
C LEU A 80 1.84 -4.01 -8.24
N GLU A 81 0.97 -4.96 -7.94
CA GLU A 81 -0.08 -5.44 -8.84
C GLU A 81 -1.38 -4.59 -8.80
N GLY A 82 -2.36 -4.97 -9.60
CA GLY A 82 -3.66 -4.29 -9.67
C GLY A 82 -4.59 -4.53 -8.47
N HIS A 83 -4.24 -5.48 -7.62
CA HIS A 83 -4.81 -5.80 -6.30
C HIS A 83 -3.65 -6.24 -5.38
N PRO A 84 -3.75 -6.13 -4.05
CA PRO A 84 -2.70 -6.61 -3.16
C PRO A 84 -2.55 -8.12 -3.30
N ASN A 85 -1.34 -8.57 -3.64
CA ASN A 85 -1.00 -9.98 -3.74
C ASN A 85 0.02 -10.31 -2.65
N LEU A 86 -0.25 -11.36 -1.87
CA LEU A 86 0.74 -11.91 -0.96
C LEU A 86 1.60 -12.88 -1.77
N VAL A 87 2.69 -12.38 -2.35
CA VAL A 87 3.70 -13.25 -2.94
C VAL A 87 4.36 -13.99 -1.78
N ARG A 88 4.11 -15.30 -1.70
CA ARG A 88 4.74 -16.20 -0.72
C ARG A 88 6.16 -16.56 -1.15
#